data_AF-A0A2A5ALT0-F1
#
_entry.id   AF-A0A2A5ALT0-F1
#
_cell.length_a   1.000
_cell.length_b   1.000
_cell.length_c   1.000
_cell.angle_alpha   90.00
_cell.angle_beta   90.00
_cell.angle_gamma   90.00
#
_symmetry.space_group_name_H-M   'P 1'
#
loop_
_entity.id
_entity.type
_entity.pdbx_description
1 polymer ?
#
loop_
_entity_poly.entity_id
_entity_poly.type
_entity_poly.pdbx_seq_one_letter_code
_entity_poly.pdbx_strand_id
1 'polypeptide(L)'
;MNDANDQSKRFLPVWVWIITLIQIFLVLFFSAGTAMSPGDFIPGATELDYVTQLYITRNVTVVLGIVVAILFRSHKTLFAVLIIRMLTDISDVITVYALNVEAVKSSVPMVVVILIIPSLMALGYLWKRIRP
;
A
#
# COMPACT_ATOMS: atom_id res chain seq x y z
N MET A 1 -25.05 -5.48 -23.71
CA MET A 1 -24.14 -4.80 -24.67
C MET A 1 -22.71 -5.03 -24.19
N ASN A 2 -21.94 -5.89 -24.87
CA ASN A 2 -20.46 -5.98 -24.94
C ASN A 2 -19.52 -5.75 -23.72
N ASP A 3 -19.90 -5.95 -22.46
CA ASP A 3 -18.97 -5.79 -21.32
C ASP A 3 -17.71 -6.68 -21.41
N ALA A 4 -17.82 -7.87 -21.97
CA ALA A 4 -16.70 -8.81 -22.10
C ALA A 4 -15.62 -8.33 -23.08
N ASN A 5 -15.99 -7.59 -24.12
CA ASN A 5 -15.04 -7.13 -25.15
C ASN A 5 -14.23 -5.91 -24.65
N ASP A 6 -14.85 -5.07 -23.80
CA ASP A 6 -14.23 -3.85 -23.28
C ASP A 6 -13.22 -4.12 -22.15
N GLN A 7 -13.37 -5.22 -21.40
CA GLN A 7 -12.39 -5.63 -20.38
C GLN A 7 -11.03 -6.02 -20.97
N SER A 8 -10.97 -6.50 -22.22
CA SER A 8 -9.73 -6.93 -22.86
C SER A 8 -8.76 -5.76 -23.17
N LYS A 9 -9.28 -4.53 -23.27
CA LYS A 9 -8.50 -3.32 -23.59
C LYS A 9 -8.03 -2.53 -22.36
N ARG A 10 -8.58 -2.82 -21.18
CA ARG A 10 -8.27 -2.05 -19.97
C ARG A 10 -6.94 -2.52 -19.37
N PHE A 11 -6.08 -1.58 -18.99
CA PHE A 11 -4.82 -1.87 -18.29
C PHE A 11 -5.07 -2.71 -17.03
N LEU A 12 -6.04 -2.31 -16.21
CA LEU A 12 -6.46 -3.09 -15.04
C LEU A 12 -7.99 -3.19 -15.01
N PRO A 13 -8.55 -4.30 -14.49
CA PRO A 13 -9.97 -4.39 -14.19
C PRO A 13 -10.31 -3.43 -13.04
N VAL A 14 -11.57 -3.01 -12.98
CA VAL A 14 -12.04 -1.96 -12.05
C VAL A 14 -11.69 -2.26 -10.59
N TRP A 15 -11.80 -3.52 -10.18
CA TRP A 15 -11.52 -3.91 -8.79
C TRP A 15 -10.02 -3.79 -8.43
N VAL A 16 -9.09 -4.09 -9.36
CA VAL A 16 -7.64 -3.89 -9.12
C VAL A 16 -7.30 -2.41 -9.09
N TRP A 17 -7.99 -1.60 -9.90
CA TRP A 17 -7.90 -0.15 -9.83
C TRP A 17 -8.33 0.37 -8.45
N ILE A 18 -9.47 -0.08 -7.93
CA ILE A 18 -9.96 0.31 -6.60
C ILE A 18 -8.92 -0.03 -5.53
N ILE A 19 -8.38 -1.26 -5.52
CA ILE A 19 -7.34 -1.66 -4.57
C ILE A 19 -6.12 -0.74 -4.68
N THR A 20 -5.66 -0.49 -5.90
CA THR A 20 -4.47 0.35 -6.14
C THR A 20 -4.68 1.79 -5.67
N LEU A 21 -5.88 2.36 -5.89
CA LEU A 21 -6.23 3.70 -5.45
C LEU A 21 -6.37 3.79 -3.92
N ILE A 22 -6.94 2.76 -3.29
CA ILE A 22 -7.00 2.66 -1.82
C ILE A 22 -5.59 2.65 -1.23
N GLN A 23 -4.68 1.87 -1.82
CA GLN A 23 -3.27 1.84 -1.41
C GLN A 23 -2.63 3.23 -1.49
N ILE A 24 -2.80 3.92 -2.63
CA ILE A 24 -2.26 5.28 -2.78
C ILE A 24 -2.86 6.23 -1.75
N PHE A 25 -4.20 6.27 -1.65
CA PHE A 25 -4.91 7.22 -0.82
C PHE A 25 -4.59 7.04 0.66
N LEU A 26 -4.71 5.83 1.19
CA LEU A 26 -4.47 5.57 2.61
C LEU A 26 -3.02 5.88 2.98
N VAL A 27 -2.09 5.41 2.17
CA VAL A 27 -0.65 5.62 2.43
C VAL A 27 -0.29 7.10 2.43
N LEU A 28 -0.81 7.88 1.48
CA LEU A 28 -0.62 9.32 1.47
C LEU A 28 -1.34 10.03 2.62
N PHE A 29 -2.56 9.61 2.96
CA PHE A 29 -3.33 10.17 4.08
C PHE A 29 -2.57 10.00 5.39
N PHE A 30 -2.09 8.80 5.69
CA PHE A 30 -1.29 8.56 6.89
C PHE A 30 0.06 9.29 6.84
N SER A 31 0.74 9.34 5.69
CA SER A 31 2.03 10.04 5.58
C SER A 31 1.89 11.55 5.75
N ALA A 32 0.91 12.17 5.09
CA ALA A 32 0.63 13.59 5.22
C ALA A 32 0.10 13.94 6.62
N GLY A 33 -0.76 13.08 7.18
CA GLY A 33 -1.25 13.19 8.55
C GLY A 33 -0.12 13.20 9.56
N THR A 34 0.78 12.21 9.50
CA THR A 34 1.98 12.17 10.35
C THR A 34 2.88 13.39 10.12
N ALA A 35 3.02 13.89 8.88
CA ALA A 35 3.82 15.08 8.59
C ALA A 35 3.25 16.37 9.22
N MET A 36 1.92 16.52 9.22
CA MET A 36 1.24 17.72 9.72
C MET A 36 0.99 17.68 11.22
N SER A 37 0.71 16.50 11.77
CA SER A 37 0.31 16.32 13.16
C SER A 37 0.78 14.95 13.68
N PRO A 38 2.09 14.78 13.96
CA PRO A 38 2.67 13.47 14.30
C PRO A 38 1.93 12.76 15.44
N GLY A 39 1.56 13.48 16.50
CA GLY A 39 0.90 12.92 17.68
C GLY A 39 -0.51 12.37 17.45
N ASP A 40 -1.21 12.85 16.42
CA ASP A 40 -2.55 12.38 16.07
C ASP A 40 -2.53 11.04 15.31
N PHE A 41 -1.39 10.74 14.66
CA PHE A 41 -1.23 9.56 13.81
C PHE A 41 -0.27 8.52 14.39
N ILE A 42 0.68 8.94 15.22
CA ILE A 42 1.65 8.08 15.90
C ILE A 42 1.64 8.47 17.39
N PRO A 43 1.03 7.64 18.25
CA PRO A 43 0.96 7.95 19.68
C PRO A 43 2.37 8.09 20.27
N GLY A 44 2.62 9.21 20.96
CA GLY A 44 3.91 9.52 21.56
C GLY A 44 4.88 10.28 20.65
N ALA A 45 4.55 10.48 19.37
CA ALA A 45 5.33 11.36 18.50
C ALA A 45 4.96 12.82 18.76
N THR A 46 5.89 13.60 19.30
CA THR A 46 5.70 15.04 19.54
C THR A 46 6.23 15.90 18.39
N GLU A 47 7.10 15.35 17.57
CA GLU A 47 7.79 16.04 16.48
C GLU A 47 8.16 15.09 15.35
N LEU A 48 8.60 15.64 14.21
CA LEU A 48 9.11 14.88 13.07
C LEU A 48 10.54 14.39 13.32
N ASP A 49 10.64 13.33 14.11
CA ASP A 49 11.89 12.62 14.36
C ASP A 49 12.30 11.69 13.19
N TYR A 50 13.43 11.00 13.34
CA TYR A 50 13.90 10.04 12.35
C TYR A 50 12.90 8.92 12.07
N VAL A 51 12.18 8.44 13.09
CA VAL A 51 11.26 7.29 12.98
C VAL A 51 10.03 7.67 12.15
N THR A 52 9.42 8.81 12.44
CA THR A 52 8.27 9.34 11.71
C THR A 52 8.63 9.69 10.26
N GLN A 53 9.82 10.26 10.02
CA GLN A 53 10.31 10.54 8.66
C GLN A 53 10.61 9.26 7.88
N LEU A 54 11.16 8.23 8.51
CA LEU A 54 11.38 6.93 7.88
C LEU A 54 10.06 6.27 7.48
N TYR A 55 9.04 6.35 8.34
CA TYR A 55 7.68 5.91 8.04
C TYR A 55 7.13 6.63 6.81
N ILE A 56 7.18 7.97 6.79
CA ILE A 56 6.69 8.78 5.66
C ILE A 56 7.45 8.43 4.38
N THR A 57 8.77 8.39 4.43
CA THR A 57 9.63 8.19 3.25
C THR A 57 9.34 6.84 2.60
N ARG A 58 9.25 5.77 3.38
CA ARG A 58 8.94 4.42 2.87
C ARG A 58 7.57 4.38 2.17
N ASN A 59 6.57 4.98 2.80
CA ASN A 59 5.20 5.03 2.31
C ASN A 59 5.09 5.84 1.00
N VAL A 60 5.64 7.06 0.98
CA VAL A 60 5.65 7.92 -0.21
C VAL A 60 6.44 7.29 -1.36
N THR A 61 7.56 6.63 -1.07
CA THR A 61 8.37 5.95 -2.10
C THR A 61 7.58 4.83 -2.80
N VAL A 62 6.82 4.04 -2.04
CA VAL A 62 5.93 3.02 -2.63
C VAL A 62 4.87 3.67 -3.50
N VAL A 63 4.23 4.75 -3.03
CA VAL A 63 3.21 5.46 -3.81
C VAL A 63 3.77 5.97 -5.13
N LEU A 64 4.97 6.57 -5.12
CA LEU A 64 5.66 6.97 -6.34
C LEU A 64 5.90 5.80 -7.27
N GLY A 65 6.33 4.64 -6.74
CA GLY A 65 6.48 3.41 -7.52
C GLY A 65 5.17 2.95 -8.17
N ILE A 66 4.05 3.02 -7.43
CA ILE A 66 2.72 2.66 -7.95
C ILE A 66 2.30 3.65 -9.06
N VAL A 67 2.47 4.95 -8.84
CA VAL A 67 2.15 5.99 -9.83
C VAL A 67 2.96 5.78 -11.10
N VAL A 68 4.27 5.54 -10.99
CA VAL A 68 5.15 5.21 -12.12
C VAL A 68 4.63 3.97 -12.85
N ALA A 69 4.29 2.90 -12.14
CA ALA A 69 3.76 1.69 -12.76
C ALA A 69 2.46 1.93 -13.55
N ILE A 70 1.57 2.77 -13.02
CA ILE A 70 0.32 3.17 -13.67
C ILE A 70 0.59 4.02 -14.91
N LEU A 71 1.46 5.03 -14.81
CA LEU A 71 1.81 5.93 -15.91
C LEU A 71 2.37 5.16 -17.10
N PHE A 72 3.27 4.20 -16.84
CA PHE A 72 3.84 3.33 -17.87
C PHE A 72 2.92 2.16 -18.26
N ARG A 73 1.75 2.02 -17.63
CA ARG A 73 0.81 0.91 -17.83
C ARG A 73 1.53 -0.46 -17.77
N SER A 74 2.44 -0.62 -16.81
CA SER A 74 3.27 -1.81 -16.66
C SER A 74 2.75 -2.72 -15.55
N HIS A 75 2.17 -3.87 -15.92
CA HIS A 75 1.75 -4.89 -14.95
C HIS A 75 2.93 -5.41 -14.13
N LYS A 76 4.10 -5.58 -14.76
CA LYS A 76 5.32 -6.07 -14.11
C LYS A 76 5.83 -5.10 -13.05
N THR A 77 5.85 -3.81 -13.37
CA THR A 77 6.27 -2.77 -12.42
C THR A 77 5.26 -2.67 -11.27
N LEU A 78 3.96 -2.70 -11.57
CA LEU A 78 2.93 -2.65 -10.54
C LEU A 78 3.01 -3.87 -9.61
N PHE A 79 3.23 -5.05 -10.17
CA PHE A 79 3.44 -6.28 -9.41
C PHE A 79 4.67 -6.17 -8.50
N ALA A 80 5.80 -5.70 -9.03
CA ALA A 80 7.04 -5.54 -8.27
C ALA A 80 6.89 -4.54 -7.11
N VAL A 81 6.19 -3.43 -7.32
CA VAL A 81 5.98 -2.44 -6.25
C VAL A 81 5.00 -2.96 -5.20
N LEU A 82 3.90 -3.61 -5.61
CA LEU A 82 2.93 -4.17 -4.68
C LEU A 82 3.50 -5.33 -3.84
N ILE A 83 4.41 -6.14 -4.38
CA ILE A 83 5.06 -7.21 -3.60
C ILE A 83 6.01 -6.62 -2.56
N ILE A 84 6.82 -5.62 -2.92
CA ILE A 84 7.68 -4.91 -1.96
C ILE A 84 6.82 -4.29 -0.86
N ARG A 85 5.72 -3.62 -1.24
CA ARG A 85 4.79 -3.02 -0.28
C ARG A 85 4.21 -4.04 0.68
N MET A 86 3.66 -5.13 0.16
CA MET A 86 3.10 -6.22 0.96
C MET A 86 4.14 -6.79 1.93
N LEU A 87 5.38 -7.02 1.49
CA LEU A 87 6.45 -7.51 2.35
C LEU A 87 6.78 -6.51 3.47
N THR A 88 6.88 -5.22 3.14
CA THR A 88 7.13 -4.19 4.16
C THR A 88 6.00 -4.09 5.19
N ASP A 89 4.74 -4.24 4.78
CA ASP A 89 3.59 -4.24 5.70
C ASP A 89 3.58 -5.46 6.61
N ILE A 90 3.91 -6.64 6.08
CA ILE A 90 4.04 -7.86 6.87
C ILE A 90 5.18 -7.70 7.89
N SER A 91 6.33 -7.16 7.47
CA SER A 91 7.44 -6.87 8.38
C SER A 91 7.04 -5.93 9.50
N ASP A 92 6.31 -4.84 9.21
CA ASP A 92 5.82 -3.92 10.22
C ASP A 92 4.89 -4.59 11.22
N VAL A 93 3.93 -5.39 10.74
CA VAL A 93 3.01 -6.14 11.60
C VAL A 93 3.77 -7.08 12.53
N ILE A 94 4.76 -7.81 12.02
CA ILE A 94 5.61 -8.70 12.82
C ILE A 94 6.38 -7.89 13.87
N THR A 95 7.00 -6.78 13.48
CA THR A 95 7.78 -5.93 14.39
C THR A 95 6.91 -5.34 15.50
N VAL A 96 5.68 -4.89 15.20
CA VAL A 96 4.74 -4.39 16.21
C VAL A 96 4.45 -5.44 17.28
N TYR A 97 4.22 -6.69 16.89
CA TYR A 97 3.99 -7.78 17.84
C TYR A 97 5.26 -8.22 18.56
N ALA A 98 6.40 -8.30 17.87
CA ALA A 98 7.67 -8.73 18.44
C ALA A 98 8.22 -7.75 19.49
N LEU A 99 8.04 -6.44 19.25
CA LEU A 99 8.46 -5.38 20.17
C LEU A 99 7.36 -4.93 21.14
N ASN A 100 6.18 -5.57 21.08
CA ASN A 100 5.01 -5.27 21.90
C ASN A 100 4.63 -3.78 21.95
N VAL A 101 4.59 -3.13 20.77
CA VAL A 101 4.31 -1.69 20.66
C VAL A 101 2.82 -1.42 20.83
N GLU A 102 2.36 -1.25 22.08
CA GLU A 102 0.94 -1.08 22.42
C GLU A 102 0.25 0.05 21.66
N ALA A 103 0.97 1.16 21.44
CA ALA A 103 0.49 2.34 20.72
C ALA A 103 -0.12 2.04 19.34
N VAL A 104 0.41 1.03 18.62
CA VAL A 104 0.03 0.76 17.22
C VAL A 104 -0.60 -0.63 17.04
N LYS A 105 -0.59 -1.46 18.09
CA LYS A 105 -1.07 -2.85 18.08
C LYS A 105 -2.55 -2.96 17.74
N SER A 106 -3.37 -2.01 18.16
CA SER A 106 -4.81 -1.94 17.86
C SER A 106 -5.12 -1.64 16.39
N SER A 107 -4.19 -1.01 15.67
CA SER A 107 -4.32 -0.68 14.24
C SER A 107 -3.95 -1.84 13.31
N VAL A 108 -3.26 -2.87 13.82
CA VAL A 108 -2.79 -4.02 13.02
C VAL A 108 -3.91 -4.76 12.27
N PRO A 109 -5.08 -5.09 12.88
CA PRO A 109 -6.16 -5.75 12.16
C PRO A 109 -6.63 -4.95 10.94
N MET A 110 -6.69 -3.62 11.05
CA MET A 110 -7.06 -2.73 9.96
C MET A 110 -6.02 -2.78 8.83
N VAL A 111 -4.73 -2.73 9.14
CA VAL A 111 -3.63 -2.88 8.16
C VAL A 111 -3.74 -4.22 7.42
N VAL A 112 -3.98 -5.32 8.14
CA VAL A 112 -4.12 -6.65 7.53
C VAL A 112 -5.30 -6.68 6.56
N VAL A 113 -6.48 -6.24 7.00
CA VAL A 113 -7.73 -6.36 6.23
C VAL A 113 -7.79 -5.39 5.06
N ILE A 114 -7.30 -4.17 5.23
CA ILE A 114 -7.46 -3.08 4.24
C ILE A 114 -6.23 -2.95 3.34
N LEU A 115 -5.03 -3.30 3.81
CA LEU A 115 -3.80 -3.13 3.04
C LEU A 115 -3.22 -4.45 2.55
N ILE A 116 -2.99 -5.42 3.44
CA ILE A 116 -2.28 -6.66 3.09
C ILE A 116 -3.15 -7.58 2.22
N ILE A 117 -4.38 -7.89 2.67
CA ILE A 117 -5.27 -8.80 1.94
C ILE A 117 -5.60 -8.26 0.53
N PRO A 118 -5.98 -6.99 0.34
CA PRO A 118 -6.25 -6.46 -0.98
C PRO A 118 -5.00 -6.47 -1.88
N SER A 119 -3.82 -6.18 -1.32
CA SER A 119 -2.56 -6.27 -2.07
C SER A 119 -2.29 -7.70 -2.57
N LEU A 120 -2.51 -8.71 -1.73
CA LEU A 120 -2.41 -10.13 -2.12
C LEU A 120 -3.37 -10.48 -3.27
N MET A 121 -4.62 -9.99 -3.22
CA MET A 121 -5.59 -10.22 -4.29
C MET A 121 -5.14 -9.58 -5.61
N ALA A 122 -4.68 -8.33 -5.58
CA ALA A 122 -4.15 -7.63 -6.75
C ALA A 122 -2.91 -8.34 -7.32
N LEU A 123 -1.98 -8.78 -6.46
CA LEU A 123 -0.81 -9.56 -6.84
C LEU A 123 -1.20 -10.88 -7.51
N GLY A 124 -2.17 -11.61 -6.97
CA GLY A 124 -2.68 -12.85 -7.56
C GLY A 124 -3.24 -12.64 -8.98
N TYR A 125 -3.93 -11.54 -9.22
CA TYR A 125 -4.38 -11.17 -10.57
C TYR A 125 -3.22 -10.81 -11.50
N LEU A 126 -2.34 -9.90 -11.06
CA LEU A 126 -1.22 -9.42 -11.86
C LEU A 126 -0.27 -10.56 -12.24
N TRP A 127 -0.03 -11.51 -11.35
CA TRP A 127 0.78 -12.70 -11.62
C TRP A 127 0.23 -13.53 -12.79
N LYS A 128 -1.10 -13.77 -12.79
CA LYS A 128 -1.77 -14.47 -13.90
C LYS A 128 -1.70 -13.71 -15.21
N ARG A 129 -1.56 -12.38 -15.17
CA ARG A 129 -1.46 -11.53 -16.37
C ARG A 129 -0.04 -11.42 -16.92
N ILE A 130 0.97 -11.57 -16.07
CA ILE A 130 2.39 -11.49 -16.43
C ILE A 130 2.91 -12.83 -16.95
N ARG A 131 2.38 -13.95 -16.44
CA ARG A 131 2.71 -15.28 -16.96
C ARG A 131 2.09 -15.45 -18.36
N PRO A 132 2.87 -15.94 -19.35
CA PRO A 132 2.40 -16.20 -20.69
C PRO A 132 1.37 -17.34 -20.74
#